data_AF-A0A936JM94-F1
#
_entry.id   AF-A0A936JM94-F1
#
_cell.length_a   1.000
_cell.length_b   1.000
_cell.length_c   1.000
_cell.angle_alpha   90.00
_cell.angle_beta   90.00
_cell.angle_gamma   90.00
#
_symmetry.space_group_name_H-M   'P 1'
#
loop_
_entity.id
_entity.type
_entity.pdbx_description
1 polymer ?
#
loop_
_entity_poly.entity_id
_entity_poly.type
_entity_poly.pdbx_seq_one_letter_code
_entity_poly.pdbx_strand_id
1 'polypeptide(L)'
;MHPKSYDCVIASDLIEHLHKKDGLKLLESMERIARKKVIVFTPNGFLPQSEFDGNIYQIHHSGWEIGEMQKYGYRVIGVGGWKPLRGERAIPRWKPLPLWARISYLTQPFTTKNPKHAFQMLCIKDLR
;
A
#
# COMPACT_ATOMS: atom_id res chain seq x y z
N MET A 1 -12.72 14.48 -15.75
CA MET A 1 -11.31 14.35 -16.20
C MET A 1 -11.26 13.49 -17.45
N HIS A 2 -10.55 13.95 -18.48
CA HIS A 2 -10.43 13.26 -19.76
C HIS A 2 -9.59 11.97 -19.63
N PRO A 3 -9.91 10.90 -20.38
CA PRO A 3 -9.09 9.69 -20.42
C PRO A 3 -7.64 9.96 -20.87
N LYS A 4 -6.70 9.14 -20.39
CA LYS A 4 -5.26 9.20 -20.76
C LYS A 4 -4.64 10.61 -20.68
N SER A 5 -5.08 11.43 -19.73
CA SER A 5 -4.64 12.82 -19.55
C SER A 5 -3.38 12.96 -18.69
N TYR A 6 -3.00 11.92 -17.94
CA TYR A 6 -1.82 11.92 -17.07
C TYR A 6 -0.89 10.75 -17.39
N ASP A 7 0.42 10.97 -17.39
CA ASP A 7 1.38 9.87 -17.61
C ASP A 7 1.34 8.81 -16.54
N CYS A 8 1.25 9.27 -15.29
CA CYS A 8 1.22 8.43 -14.11
C CYS A 8 0.17 8.98 -13.15
N VAL A 9 -0.63 8.10 -12.56
CA VAL A 9 -1.56 8.43 -11.49
C VAL A 9 -1.15 7.65 -10.25
N ILE A 10 -1.03 8.33 -9.11
CA ILE A 10 -0.50 7.75 -7.88
C ILE A 10 -1.52 7.95 -6.75
N ALA A 11 -1.75 6.89 -5.99
CA ALA A 11 -2.40 6.95 -4.68
C ALA A 11 -1.42 6.38 -3.64
N SER A 12 -1.10 7.14 -2.60
CA SER A 12 -0.18 6.72 -1.54
C SER A 12 -0.84 6.88 -0.19
N ASP A 13 -0.91 5.79 0.57
CA ASP A 13 -1.58 5.70 1.87
C ASP A 13 -2.99 6.33 1.82
N LEU A 14 -3.84 5.78 0.94
CA LEU A 14 -5.12 6.38 0.56
C LEU A 14 -6.25 5.37 0.46
N ILE A 15 -6.07 4.31 -0.34
CA ILE A 15 -7.18 3.40 -0.70
C ILE A 15 -7.71 2.60 0.50
N GLU A 16 -6.93 2.45 1.56
CA GLU A 16 -7.31 1.87 2.85
C GLU A 16 -8.30 2.75 3.63
N HIS A 17 -8.26 4.07 3.43
CA HIS A 17 -9.19 5.04 4.04
C HIS A 17 -10.55 5.07 3.34
N LEU A 18 -10.70 4.35 2.23
CA LEU A 18 -11.97 4.20 1.54
C LEU A 18 -12.60 2.87 1.90
N HIS A 19 -13.93 2.82 1.93
CA HIS A 19 -14.63 1.54 1.84
C HIS A 19 -14.24 0.82 0.55
N LYS A 20 -14.14 -0.52 0.60
CA LYS A 20 -13.61 -1.34 -0.49
C LYS A 20 -14.26 -1.02 -1.85
N LYS A 21 -15.58 -0.81 -1.90
CA LYS A 21 -16.32 -0.47 -3.12
C LYS A 21 -15.86 0.85 -3.74
N ASP A 22 -15.58 1.86 -2.93
CA ASP A 22 -15.18 3.18 -3.41
C ASP A 22 -13.70 3.21 -3.77
N GLY A 23 -12.86 2.44 -3.05
CA GLY A 23 -11.48 2.19 -3.46
C GLY A 23 -11.39 1.53 -4.85
N LEU A 24 -12.26 0.56 -5.15
CA LEU A 24 -12.32 -0.06 -6.49
C LEU A 24 -12.71 0.94 -7.59
N LYS A 25 -13.72 1.79 -7.35
CA LYS A 25 -14.10 2.87 -8.30
C LYS A 25 -12.96 3.87 -8.51
N LEU A 26 -12.19 4.15 -7.45
CA LEU A 26 -11.02 5.01 -7.55
C LEU A 26 -9.95 4.35 -8.44
N LEU A 27 -9.62 3.08 -8.22
CA LEU A 27 -8.66 2.35 -9.08
C LEU A 27 -9.08 2.37 -10.55
N GLU A 28 -10.36 2.10 -10.85
CA GLU A 28 -10.91 2.19 -12.21
C GLU A 28 -10.74 3.59 -12.80
N SER A 29 -11.04 4.63 -12.02
CA SER A 29 -10.88 6.02 -12.44
C SER A 29 -9.43 6.39 -12.68
N MET A 30 -8.51 5.94 -11.82
CA MET A 30 -7.06 6.12 -11.98
C MET A 30 -6.58 5.48 -13.27
N GLU A 31 -6.99 4.24 -13.54
CA GLU A 31 -6.63 3.52 -14.77
C GLU A 31 -7.18 4.18 -16.03
N ARG A 32 -8.40 4.73 -15.97
CA ARG A 32 -9.02 5.44 -17.10
C ARG A 32 -8.28 6.73 -17.47
N ILE A 33 -7.83 7.50 -16.47
CA ILE A 33 -7.17 8.80 -16.71
C ILE A 33 -5.66 8.68 -16.90
N ALA A 34 -5.05 7.58 -16.46
CA ALA A 34 -3.64 7.29 -16.69
C ALA A 34 -3.35 6.86 -18.14
N ARG A 35 -2.23 7.35 -18.68
CA ARG A 35 -1.72 7.03 -20.02
C ARG A 35 -0.74 5.88 -19.99
N LYS A 36 0.17 5.84 -18.99
CA LYS A 36 1.27 4.87 -18.95
C LYS A 36 1.29 4.04 -17.67
N LYS A 37 0.94 4.60 -16.52
CA LYS A 37 1.15 3.91 -15.24
C LYS A 37 0.14 4.30 -14.17
N VAL A 38 -0.25 3.32 -13.36
CA VAL A 38 -0.93 3.53 -12.08
C VAL A 38 -0.07 2.97 -10.97
N ILE A 39 0.13 3.74 -9.91
CA ILE A 39 0.89 3.34 -8.72
C ILE A 39 -0.01 3.49 -7.50
N VAL A 40 -0.02 2.45 -6.68
CA VAL A 40 -0.77 2.43 -5.43
C VAL A 40 0.17 1.95 -4.34
N PHE A 41 0.28 2.73 -3.26
CA PHE A 41 1.00 2.36 -2.05
C PHE A 41 0.01 2.29 -0.90
N THR A 42 -0.04 1.15 -0.20
CA THR A 42 -1.03 0.86 0.85
C THR A 42 -0.50 -0.27 1.77
N PRO A 43 -1.06 -0.47 2.97
CA PRO A 43 -0.75 -1.63 3.81
C PRO A 43 -0.95 -2.97 3.10
N ASN A 44 -0.13 -3.97 3.44
CA ASN A 44 -0.33 -5.33 2.97
C ASN A 44 -1.39 -6.03 3.84
N GLY A 45 -2.57 -6.27 3.27
CA GLY A 45 -3.77 -6.76 3.95
C GLY A 45 -4.49 -5.65 4.72
N PHE A 46 -5.38 -6.03 5.64
CA PHE A 46 -5.99 -5.07 6.55
C PHE A 46 -5.05 -4.73 7.71
N LEU A 47 -4.80 -3.44 7.91
CA LEU A 47 -4.10 -2.90 9.06
C LEU A 47 -5.08 -2.01 9.83
N PRO A 48 -5.56 -2.41 11.01
CA PRO A 48 -6.45 -1.57 11.80
C PRO A 48 -5.75 -0.25 12.18
N GLN A 49 -6.44 0.86 11.97
CA GLN A 49 -6.04 2.20 12.41
C GLN A 49 -7.31 2.97 12.77
N SER A 50 -7.33 3.56 13.97
CA SER A 50 -8.40 4.46 14.41
C SER A 50 -8.17 5.87 13.87
N GLU A 51 -8.95 6.83 14.35
CA GLU A 51 -8.65 8.25 14.15
C GLU A 51 -7.22 8.56 14.58
N PHE A 52 -6.57 9.47 13.85
CA PHE A 52 -5.24 9.96 14.16
C PHE A 52 -5.30 11.49 14.25
N ASP A 53 -4.77 12.06 15.34
CA ASP A 53 -4.85 13.49 15.64
C ASP A 53 -6.26 14.09 15.52
N GLY A 54 -7.29 13.33 15.92
CA GLY A 54 -8.71 13.73 15.82
C GLY A 54 -9.27 13.77 14.40
N ASN A 55 -8.55 13.22 13.41
CA ASN A 55 -8.99 13.14 12.03
C ASN A 55 -9.69 11.81 11.74
N ILE A 56 -11.02 11.85 11.62
CA ILE A 56 -11.85 10.69 11.26
C ILE A 56 -11.50 10.08 9.91
N TYR A 57 -10.94 10.86 8.98
CA TYR A 57 -10.57 10.38 7.64
C TYR A 57 -9.28 9.54 7.64
N GLN A 58 -8.62 9.38 8.80
CA GLN A 58 -7.46 8.49 8.97
C GLN A 58 -7.84 7.06 9.34
N ILE A 59 -9.12 6.79 9.59
CA ILE A 59 -9.59 5.43 9.87
C ILE A 59 -9.35 4.54 8.65
N HIS A 60 -8.87 3.32 8.88
CA HIS A 60 -8.75 2.31 7.82
C HIS A 60 -10.07 1.55 7.70
N HIS A 61 -10.78 1.75 6.58
CA HIS A 61 -12.07 1.14 6.28
C HIS A 61 -11.95 -0.11 5.39
N SER A 62 -10.80 -0.32 4.75
CA SER A 62 -10.54 -1.49 3.93
C SER A 62 -9.08 -1.93 3.99
N GLY A 63 -8.84 -3.21 3.69
CA GLY A 63 -7.50 -3.80 3.60
C GLY A 63 -7.29 -4.41 2.25
N TRP A 64 -6.04 -4.42 1.75
CA TRP A 64 -5.78 -4.87 0.40
C TRP A 64 -4.79 -6.03 0.32
N GLU A 65 -5.17 -7.14 -0.28
CA GLU A 65 -4.35 -8.35 -0.37
C GLU A 65 -3.49 -8.37 -1.65
N ILE A 66 -2.31 -8.97 -1.58
CA ILE A 66 -1.41 -9.07 -2.75
C ILE A 66 -2.09 -9.80 -3.91
N GLY A 67 -2.76 -10.91 -3.61
CA GLY A 67 -3.42 -11.72 -4.62
C GLY A 67 -4.57 -11.00 -5.32
N GLU A 68 -5.30 -10.12 -4.63
CA GLU A 68 -6.33 -9.30 -5.30
C GLU A 68 -5.70 -8.21 -6.17
N MET A 69 -4.65 -7.52 -5.71
CA MET A 69 -3.97 -6.49 -6.51
C MET A 69 -3.35 -7.10 -7.78
N GLN A 70 -2.79 -8.31 -7.67
CA GLN A 70 -2.30 -9.08 -8.81
C GLN A 70 -3.41 -9.45 -9.79
N LYS A 71 -4.60 -9.86 -9.31
CA LYS A 71 -5.78 -10.12 -10.17
C LYS A 71 -6.22 -8.87 -10.93
N TYR A 72 -6.07 -7.68 -10.34
CA TYR A 72 -6.30 -6.40 -11.03
C TYR A 72 -5.16 -5.99 -11.97
N GLY A 73 -4.13 -6.82 -12.15
CA GLY A 73 -3.03 -6.58 -13.09
C GLY A 73 -1.88 -5.72 -12.54
N TYR A 74 -1.82 -5.52 -11.22
CA TYR A 74 -0.69 -4.85 -10.58
C TYR A 74 0.44 -5.84 -10.32
N ARG A 75 1.67 -5.47 -10.70
CA ARG A 75 2.86 -6.07 -10.08
C ARG A 75 3.03 -5.48 -8.68
N VAL A 76 3.33 -6.33 -7.71
CA VAL A 76 3.37 -5.95 -6.29
C VAL A 76 4.80 -6.10 -5.76
N ILE A 77 5.31 -5.03 -5.16
CA ILE A 77 6.62 -4.99 -4.52
C ILE A 77 6.42 -4.81 -3.01
N GLY A 78 7.08 -5.61 -2.19
CA GLY A 78 6.99 -5.49 -0.74
C GLY A 78 7.82 -4.32 -0.19
N VAL A 79 7.25 -3.57 0.76
CA VAL A 79 7.88 -2.39 1.40
C VAL A 79 7.76 -2.50 2.93
N GLY A 80 8.72 -1.92 3.66
CA GLY A 80 8.68 -1.80 5.11
C GLY A 80 9.27 -3.00 5.88
N GLY A 81 9.97 -3.89 5.18
CA GLY A 81 10.56 -5.10 5.77
C GLY A 81 9.53 -6.09 6.28
N TRP A 82 9.98 -7.05 7.09
CA TRP A 82 9.15 -8.15 7.59
C TRP A 82 8.03 -7.64 8.50
N LYS A 83 6.77 -7.90 8.11
CA LYS A 83 5.55 -7.39 8.73
C LYS A 83 5.49 -7.53 10.26
N PRO A 84 5.88 -8.66 10.89
CA PRO A 84 5.81 -8.80 12.35
C PRO A 84 6.71 -7.82 13.11
N LEU A 85 7.77 -7.30 12.48
CA LEU A 85 8.67 -6.33 13.09
C LEU A 85 8.05 -4.94 13.20
N ARG A 86 6.94 -4.69 12.50
CA ARG A 86 6.25 -3.41 12.42
C ARG A 86 4.93 -3.48 13.19
N GLY A 87 4.60 -2.37 13.83
CA GLY A 87 3.33 -2.09 14.49
C GLY A 87 2.56 -1.00 13.76
N GLU A 88 1.70 -0.32 14.50
CA GLU A 88 0.95 0.84 14.03
C GLU A 88 1.91 1.91 13.46
N ARG A 89 1.49 2.60 12.40
CA ARG A 89 2.28 3.63 11.70
C ARG A 89 3.69 3.17 11.25
N ALA A 90 3.85 1.88 10.98
CA ALA A 90 5.13 1.26 10.63
C ALA A 90 6.24 1.40 11.71
N ILE A 91 5.89 1.72 12.96
CA ILE A 91 6.89 1.82 14.04
C ILE A 91 7.37 0.42 14.40
N PRO A 92 8.67 0.18 14.69
CA PRO A 92 9.12 -1.11 15.18
C PRO A 92 8.35 -1.56 16.43
N ARG A 93 7.89 -2.80 16.43
CA ARG A 93 7.06 -3.35 17.52
C ARG A 93 7.82 -3.47 18.84
N TRP A 94 9.14 -3.65 18.77
CA TRP A 94 9.97 -3.98 19.92
C TRP A 94 11.03 -2.91 20.17
N LYS A 95 11.45 -2.80 21.44
CA LYS A 95 12.55 -1.94 21.89
C LYS A 95 13.86 -2.73 21.96
N PRO A 96 15.02 -2.06 21.82
CA PRO A 96 15.18 -0.64 21.51
C PRO A 96 14.87 -0.34 20.03
N LEU A 97 14.17 0.77 19.75
CA LEU A 97 13.70 1.11 18.40
C LEU A 97 14.81 1.12 17.34
N PRO A 98 16.02 1.67 17.58
CA PRO A 98 17.09 1.69 16.58
C PRO A 98 17.54 0.29 16.15
N LEU A 99 17.59 -0.66 17.09
CA LEU A 99 17.97 -2.05 16.80
C LEU A 99 16.95 -2.70 15.87
N TRP A 100 15.67 -2.62 16.23
CA TRP A 100 14.61 -3.27 15.45
C TRP A 100 14.32 -2.57 14.12
N ALA A 101 14.57 -1.26 14.02
CA ALA A 101 14.58 -0.55 12.76
C ALA A 101 15.68 -1.08 11.81
N ARG A 102 16.90 -1.31 12.32
CA ARG A 102 17.99 -1.92 11.55
C ARG A 102 17.65 -3.35 11.11
N ILE A 103 17.15 -4.18 12.02
CA ILE A 103 16.72 -5.55 11.70
C ILE A 103 15.63 -5.52 10.61
N SER A 104 14.62 -4.66 10.74
CA SER A 104 13.59 -4.50 9.71
C SER A 104 14.18 -4.08 8.36
N TYR A 105 15.10 -3.13 8.33
CA TYR A 105 15.78 -2.72 7.09
C TYR A 105 16.53 -3.89 6.43
N LEU A 106 17.23 -4.72 7.21
CA LEU A 106 17.95 -5.89 6.69
C LEU A 106 17.02 -6.93 6.06
N THR A 107 15.74 -6.99 6.47
CA THR A 107 14.75 -7.87 5.84
C THR A 107 14.18 -7.33 4.52
N GLN A 108 14.40 -6.06 4.19
CA GLN A 108 13.82 -5.40 3.02
C GLN A 108 14.13 -6.12 1.69
N PRO A 109 15.37 -6.53 1.36
CA PRO A 109 15.65 -7.21 0.09
C PRO A 109 14.85 -8.50 -0.10
N PHE A 110 14.64 -9.25 0.97
CA PHE A 110 13.81 -10.46 0.97
C PHE A 110 12.33 -10.12 0.74
N THR A 111 11.79 -9.14 1.47
CA THR A 111 10.38 -8.76 1.36
C THR A 111 10.04 -8.05 0.06
N THR A 112 11.00 -7.32 -0.56
CA THR A 112 10.84 -6.73 -1.89
C THR A 112 10.45 -7.80 -2.91
N LYS A 113 11.09 -8.97 -2.87
CA LYS A 113 10.83 -10.10 -3.78
C LYS A 113 9.73 -11.03 -3.30
N ASN A 114 9.42 -11.01 -1.99
CA ASN A 114 8.39 -11.83 -1.36
C ASN A 114 7.36 -10.94 -0.65
N PRO A 115 6.52 -10.19 -1.38
CA PRO A 115 5.64 -9.17 -0.82
C PRO A 115 4.71 -9.72 0.27
N LYS A 116 4.38 -11.02 0.26
CA LYS A 116 3.56 -11.68 1.29
C LYS A 116 4.07 -11.50 2.72
N HIS A 117 5.36 -11.21 2.87
CA HIS A 117 6.00 -10.98 4.16
C HIS A 117 6.21 -9.51 4.47
N ALA A 118 5.94 -8.60 3.53
CA ALA A 118 6.16 -7.17 3.68
C ALA A 118 5.07 -6.51 4.53
N PHE A 119 5.42 -5.40 5.19
CA PHE A 119 4.47 -4.61 5.97
C PHE A 119 3.49 -3.82 5.09
N GLN A 120 4.01 -3.19 4.04
CA GLN A 120 3.28 -2.44 3.04
C GLN A 120 3.57 -3.00 1.65
N MET A 121 2.79 -2.56 0.67
CA MET A 121 2.99 -2.95 -0.71
C MET A 121 2.93 -1.75 -1.66
N LEU A 122 3.84 -1.77 -2.63
CA LEU A 122 3.85 -0.87 -3.77
C LEU A 122 3.34 -1.64 -4.99
N CYS A 123 2.10 -1.36 -5.36
CA CYS A 123 1.40 -1.94 -6.48
C CYS A 123 1.58 -1.05 -7.71
N ILE A 124 2.06 -1.60 -8.80
CA ILE A 124 2.32 -0.84 -10.03
C ILE A 124 1.66 -1.56 -11.20
N LYS A 125 0.91 -0.82 -12.01
CA LYS A 125 0.29 -1.32 -13.23
C LYS A 125 0.76 -0.48 -14.40
N ASP A 126 1.42 -1.13 -15.34
CA ASP A 126 1.84 -0.53 -16.60
C ASP A 126 0.68 -0.64 -17.61
N LEU A 127 0.24 0.50 -18.15
CA LEU A 127 -0.86 0.59 -19.11
C LEU A 127 -0.29 0.71 -20.53
N ARG A 128 -0.96 0.06 -21.48
CA ARG A 128 -0.61 0.09 -22.90
C ARG A 128 -1.40 1.16 -23.66
#